data_AF-A0A2U8TN76-F1
#
_entry.id   AF-A0A2U8TN76-F1
#
_cell.length_a   1.000
_cell.length_b   1.000
_cell.length_c   1.000
_cell.angle_alpha   90.00
_cell.angle_beta   90.00
_cell.angle_gamma   90.00
#
_symmetry.space_group_name_H-M   'P 1'
#
loop_
_entity.id
_entity.type
_entity.pdbx_description
1 polymer ?
#
loop_
_entity_poly.entity_id
_entity_poly.type
_entity_poly.pdbx_seq_one_letter_code
_entity_poly.pdbx_strand_id
1 'polypeptide(L)'
;MRHHAYTAYGEHSSDEKDSLLGFNGEYRDAENDKYPLGQGYRWYAPDIYQFHAPDGLSPFGEGGPHAYRYCNADPANLQDPVATSVPAR
;
A
#
# COMPACT_ATOMS: atom_id res chain seq x y z
N MET A 1 9.24 9.09 23.19
CA MET A 1 8.30 8.52 22.21
C MET A 1 8.27 9.44 21.01
N ARG A 2 8.35 8.91 19.81
CA ARG A 2 8.08 9.65 18.58
C ARG A 2 6.70 9.27 18.06
N HIS A 3 6.07 10.19 17.36
CA HIS A 3 4.75 10.00 16.78
C HIS A 3 4.89 10.03 15.26
N HIS A 4 4.33 9.01 14.61
CA HIS A 4 4.19 8.98 13.17
C HIS A 4 2.73 9.27 12.82
N ALA A 5 2.52 10.15 11.85
CA ALA A 5 1.20 10.52 11.36
C ALA A 5 1.10 10.16 9.88
N TYR A 6 0.09 9.37 9.54
CA TYR A 6 -0.14 8.91 8.18
C TYR A 6 -1.46 9.47 7.66
N THR A 7 -1.52 9.71 6.36
CA THR A 7 -2.82 9.87 5.69
C THR A 7 -3.57 8.53 5.69
N ALA A 8 -4.85 8.53 5.31
CA ALA A 8 -5.62 7.30 5.15
C ALA A 8 -4.95 6.30 4.18
N TYR A 9 -4.15 6.80 3.23
CA TYR A 9 -3.42 5.99 2.26
C TYR A 9 -1.98 5.68 2.68
N GLY A 10 -1.55 6.05 3.88
CA GLY A 10 -0.21 5.71 4.36
C GLY A 10 0.91 6.64 3.88
N GLU A 11 0.58 7.78 3.28
CA GLU A 11 1.55 8.84 2.99
C GLU A 11 2.01 9.46 4.31
N HIS A 12 3.31 9.72 4.41
CA HIS A 12 3.95 10.26 5.61
C HIS A 12 4.98 11.30 5.21
N SER A 13 4.83 12.53 5.71
CA SER A 13 5.64 13.69 5.32
C SER A 13 6.99 13.82 6.03
N SER A 14 7.33 12.89 6.93
CA SER A 14 8.57 12.94 7.68
C SER A 14 9.65 12.08 7.04
N ASP A 15 10.83 12.67 6.84
CA ASP A 15 12.08 12.05 6.42
C ASP A 15 12.75 11.18 7.51
N GLU A 16 12.11 10.99 8.67
CA GLU A 16 12.66 10.16 9.74
C GLU A 16 12.78 8.69 9.29
N LYS A 17 14.03 8.20 9.21
CA LYS A 17 14.40 6.84 8.79
C LYS A 17 14.60 5.89 9.96
N ASP A 18 13.89 6.13 11.06
CA ASP A 18 14.20 5.49 12.35
C ASP A 18 13.41 4.18 12.57
N SER A 19 12.52 3.82 11.63
CA SER A 19 11.73 2.58 11.65
C SER A 19 11.75 1.91 10.27
N LEU A 20 11.93 0.59 10.26
CA LEU A 20 11.74 -0.24 9.07
C LEU A 20 10.26 -0.42 8.71
N LEU A 21 9.37 -0.30 9.70
CA LEU A 21 7.93 -0.47 9.52
C LEU A 21 7.24 0.90 9.45
N GLY A 22 6.26 1.01 8.56
CA GLY A 22 5.45 2.21 8.36
C GLY A 22 3.94 1.93 8.50
N PHE A 23 3.16 2.46 7.56
CA PHE A 23 1.72 2.29 7.51
C PHE A 23 1.31 0.80 7.57
N ASN A 24 0.26 0.47 8.32
CA ASN A 24 -0.20 -0.90 8.59
C ASN A 24 0.86 -1.87 9.15
N GLY A 25 1.99 -1.36 9.66
CA GLY A 25 3.10 -2.21 10.09
C GLY A 25 3.86 -2.87 8.94
N GLU A 26 3.66 -2.39 7.70
CA GLU A 26 4.33 -2.89 6.51
C GLU A 26 5.74 -2.31 6.38
N TYR A 27 6.63 -3.03 5.70
CA TYR A 27 7.97 -2.52 5.41
C TYR A 27 7.88 -1.27 4.51
N ARG A 28 8.49 -0.16 4.95
CA ARG A 28 8.61 1.07 4.15
C ARG A 28 10.03 1.14 3.58
N ASP A 29 10.13 1.19 2.26
CA ASP A 29 11.42 1.40 1.61
C ASP A 29 11.87 2.85 1.80
N ALA A 30 13.00 3.05 2.51
CA ALA A 30 13.49 4.36 2.91
C ALA A 30 14.14 5.17 1.76
N GLU A 31 14.31 4.58 0.58
CA GLU A 31 14.81 5.26 -0.62
C GLU A 31 13.67 5.83 -1.46
N ASN A 32 12.57 5.07 -1.60
CA ASN A 32 11.47 5.42 -2.51
C ASN A 32 10.16 5.79 -1.81
N ASP A 33 10.09 5.65 -0.48
CA ASP A 33 8.87 5.86 0.33
C ASP A 33 7.66 5.05 -0.11
N LYS A 34 7.94 3.84 -0.60
CA LYS A 34 6.95 2.89 -1.12
C LYS A 34 6.93 1.62 -0.28
N TYR A 35 5.84 0.88 -0.40
CA TYR A 35 5.62 -0.37 0.32
C TYR A 35 5.66 -1.55 -0.66
N PRO A 36 6.64 -2.46 -0.58
CA PRO A 36 6.69 -3.68 -1.38
C PRO A 36 5.74 -4.76 -0.79
N LEU A 37 4.45 -4.57 -1.01
CA LEU A 37 3.38 -5.43 -0.49
C LEU A 37 3.35 -6.79 -1.20
N GLY A 38 2.69 -7.78 -0.59
CA GLY A 38 2.59 -9.12 -1.15
C GLY A 38 3.95 -9.82 -1.27
N GLN A 39 4.81 -9.64 -0.27
CA GLN A 39 6.21 -10.13 -0.30
C GLN A 39 7.00 -9.55 -1.50
N GLY A 40 6.75 -8.28 -1.84
CA GLY A 40 7.35 -7.62 -2.99
C GLY A 40 6.68 -7.94 -4.33
N TYR A 41 5.50 -8.57 -4.32
CA TYR A 41 4.73 -8.81 -5.53
C TYR A 41 4.38 -7.51 -6.27
N ARG A 42 3.95 -6.48 -5.54
CA ARG A 42 3.73 -5.13 -6.11
C ARG A 42 4.18 -4.04 -5.17
N TRP A 43 4.68 -2.98 -5.79
CA TRP A 43 5.05 -1.75 -5.10
C TRP A 43 3.83 -0.84 -4.99
N TYR A 44 3.42 -0.55 -3.76
CA TYR A 44 2.40 0.42 -3.43
C TYR A 44 3.01 1.80 -3.16
N ALA A 45 2.43 2.82 -3.78
CA ALA A 45 2.86 4.20 -3.71
C ALA A 45 1.75 5.06 -3.05
N PRO A 46 1.95 5.45 -1.77
CA PRO A 46 0.97 6.22 -1.02
C PRO A 46 0.69 7.62 -1.57
N ASP A 47 1.69 8.24 -2.21
CA ASP A 47 1.65 9.58 -2.79
C ASP A 47 0.69 9.68 -3.99
N ILE A 48 0.60 8.59 -4.77
CA ILE A 48 -0.33 8.48 -5.91
C ILE A 48 -1.56 7.62 -5.61
N TYR A 49 -1.62 6.98 -4.43
CA TYR A 49 -2.70 6.12 -3.96
C TYR A 49 -2.87 4.79 -4.72
N GLN A 50 -1.83 4.29 -5.42
CA GLN A 50 -1.95 3.15 -6.34
C GLN A 50 -0.72 2.23 -6.32
N PHE A 51 -0.86 1.04 -6.90
CA PHE A 51 0.25 0.15 -7.23
C PHE A 51 0.97 0.58 -8.50
N HIS A 52 2.25 0.21 -8.62
CA HIS A 52 3.08 0.44 -9.80
C HIS A 52 2.91 -0.62 -10.90
N ALA A 53 2.25 -1.73 -10.57
CA ALA A 53 2.01 -2.84 -11.48
C ALA A 53 0.53 -3.20 -11.48
N PRO A 54 -0.04 -3.58 -12.64
CA PRO A 54 -1.43 -4.01 -12.72
C PRO A 54 -1.63 -5.32 -11.96
N ASP A 55 -2.83 -5.50 -11.44
CA ASP A 55 -3.27 -6.75 -10.84
C ASP A 55 -3.43 -7.84 -11.90
N GLY A 56 -2.91 -9.03 -11.63
CA GLY A 56 -3.11 -10.19 -12.49
C GLY A 56 -4.56 -10.70 -12.55
N LEU A 57 -5.39 -10.33 -11.56
CA LEU A 57 -6.79 -10.71 -11.44
C LEU A 57 -7.76 -9.61 -11.94
N SER A 58 -7.25 -8.47 -12.41
CA SER A 58 -8.02 -7.39 -13.01
C SER A 58 -7.82 -7.36 -14.55
N PRO A 59 -8.73 -6.76 -15.35
CA PRO A 59 -9.98 -6.11 -14.95
C PRO A 59 -11.18 -7.06 -14.80
N PHE A 60 -11.00 -8.36 -15.08
CA PHE A 60 -12.06 -9.37 -15.07
C PHE A 60 -11.74 -10.48 -14.07
N GLY A 61 -12.75 -11.01 -13.38
CA GLY A 61 -12.58 -12.02 -12.33
C GLY A 61 -12.66 -11.40 -10.94
N GLU A 62 -11.95 -11.99 -9.97
CA GLU A 62 -12.00 -11.56 -8.56
C GLU A 62 -11.35 -10.18 -8.33
N GLY A 63 -10.48 -9.73 -9.23
CA GLY A 63 -9.77 -8.47 -9.06
C GLY A 63 -10.56 -7.21 -9.48
N GLY A 64 -11.74 -7.37 -10.08
CA GLY A 64 -12.58 -6.23 -10.48
C GLY A 64 -11.91 -5.27 -11.47
N PRO A 65 -12.54 -4.12 -11.78
CA PRO A 65 -12.18 -3.30 -12.93
C PRO A 65 -10.93 -2.42 -12.74
N HIS A 66 -10.35 -2.34 -11.54
CA HIS A 66 -9.28 -1.39 -11.20
C HIS A 66 -7.96 -2.08 -10.92
N ALA A 67 -7.13 -2.28 -11.96
CA ALA A 67 -5.89 -3.03 -11.85
C ALA A 67 -4.81 -2.42 -10.93
N TYR A 68 -4.87 -1.12 -10.63
CA TYR A 68 -3.83 -0.44 -9.84
C TYR A 68 -4.31 0.01 -8.45
N ARG A 69 -5.58 -0.20 -8.11
CA ARG A 69 -6.17 0.42 -6.92
C ARG A 69 -5.75 -0.32 -5.65
N TYR A 70 -5.34 0.44 -4.64
CA TYR A 70 -5.10 -0.08 -3.30
C TYR A 70 -6.41 -0.13 -2.48
N CYS A 71 -6.61 -1.23 -1.74
CA CYS A 71 -7.71 -1.41 -0.78
C CYS A 71 -9.11 -1.05 -1.31
N ASN A 72 -9.40 -1.26 -2.60
CA ASN A 72 -10.66 -0.83 -3.22
C ASN A 72 -11.03 0.65 -2.95
N ALA A 73 -10.03 1.51 -2.74
CA ALA A 73 -10.16 2.92 -2.35
C ALA A 73 -10.73 3.16 -0.94
N ASP A 74 -10.65 2.17 -0.05
CA ASP A 74 -11.02 2.24 1.36
C ASP A 74 -9.88 1.79 2.29
N PRO A 75 -8.70 2.45 2.25
CA PRO A 75 -7.52 2.05 3.03
C PRO A 75 -7.63 2.33 4.54
N ALA A 76 -8.65 3.08 4.97
CA ALA A 76 -8.91 3.31 6.38
C ALA A 76 -9.55 2.10 7.07
N ASN A 77 -10.25 1.26 6.29
CA ASN A 77 -10.99 0.09 6.82
C ASN A 77 -10.48 -1.24 6.27
N LEU A 78 -9.62 -1.23 5.25
CA LEU A 78 -9.11 -2.42 4.57
C LEU A 78 -7.58 -2.39 4.49
N GLN A 79 -7.00 -3.57 4.36
CA GLN A 79 -5.57 -3.77 4.12
C GLN A 79 -5.38 -4.73 2.95
N ASP A 80 -4.27 -4.62 2.22
CA ASP A 80 -3.96 -5.53 1.12
C ASP A 80 -2.55 -6.16 1.31
N PRO A 81 -2.40 -7.11 2.25
CA PRO A 81 -1.09 -7.69 2.57
C PRO A 81 -0.50 -8.54 1.42
N VAL A 82 -1.37 -9.08 0.57
CA VAL A 82 -0.99 -9.93 -0.58
C VAL A 82 -0.79 -9.12 -1.87
N ALA A 83 -1.05 -7.82 -1.83
CA ALA A 83 -1.02 -6.93 -2.98
C ALA A 83 -1.87 -7.45 -4.13
N THR A 84 -3.15 -7.76 -3.90
CA THR A 84 -4.15 -8.12 -4.91
C THR A 84 -5.46 -7.36 -4.67
N SER A 85 -6.31 -7.21 -5.69
CA SER A 85 -7.57 -6.47 -5.59
C SER A 85 -8.64 -7.13 -4.70
N VAL A 86 -8.26 -8.20 -4.00
CA VAL A 86 -9.00 -8.82 -2.89
C VAL A 86 -8.34 -8.40 -1.56
N PRO A 87 -8.67 -7.21 -1.02
CA PRO A 87 -8.14 -6.78 0.26
C PRO A 87 -8.73 -7.60 1.42
N ALA A 88 -7.95 -7.74 2.48
CA ALA A 88 -8.39 -8.27 3.76
C ALA A 88 -9.03 -7.16 4.62
N ARG A 89 -9.87 -7.57 5.56
CA ARG A 89 -10.35 -6.72 6.65
C ARG A 89 -9.33 -6.68 7.79
#